data_AF-A0A431LBL2-F1
#
_entry.id   AF-A0A431LBL2-F1
#
_cell.length_a   1.000
_cell.length_b   1.000
_cell.length_c   1.000
_cell.angle_alpha   90.00
_cell.angle_beta   90.00
_cell.angle_gamma   90.00
#
_symmetry.space_group_name_H-M   'P 1'
#
loop_
_entity.id
_entity.type
_entity.pdbx_description
1 polymer ?
#
loop_
_entity_poly.entity_id
_entity_poly.type
_entity_poly.pdbx_seq_one_letter_code
_entity_poly.pdbx_strand_id
1 'polypeptide(L)'
;MWFEILAWICISYVIISFGEHSIHRWFMHRKELPQRFMPKQMWIYESHAVLHHGVYYKKFNHEPDEHGRFHNLHLEIMLNLVVFAPVWLTLMLFNRLGGSILLGMIILHHLCWNLIHEEMHVPTKPWLSNNPLYKTLARYHYLHHKYPGRNFNIVCPLADHLTGQVAKAKPEDVAMMKELNLV
;
A
#
# COMPACT_ATOMS: atom_id res chain seq x y z
N MET A 1 4.41 -30.81 -4.88
CA MET A 1 3.18 -29.99 -4.76
C MET A 1 3.29 -28.91 -3.67
N TRP A 2 3.46 -29.23 -2.38
CA TRP A 2 3.56 -28.20 -1.33
C TRP A 2 4.72 -27.22 -1.49
N PHE A 3 5.91 -27.72 -1.84
CA PHE A 3 7.08 -26.88 -2.12
C PHE A 3 6.83 -25.90 -3.28
N GLU A 4 6.19 -26.37 -4.35
CA GLU A 4 5.87 -25.57 -5.51
C GLU A 4 4.83 -24.47 -5.18
N ILE A 5 3.80 -24.81 -4.39
CA ILE A 5 2.83 -23.83 -3.91
C ILE A 5 3.53 -22.74 -3.08
N LEU A 6 4.39 -23.15 -2.13
CA LEU A 6 5.14 -22.20 -1.30
C LEU A 6 6.05 -21.31 -2.14
N ALA A 7 6.76 -21.88 -3.12
CA ALA A 7 7.60 -21.13 -4.04
C ALA A 7 6.78 -20.07 -4.80
N TRP A 8 5.61 -20.44 -5.32
CA TRP A 8 4.74 -19.49 -6.02
C TRP A 8 4.14 -18.42 -5.10
N ILE A 9 3.85 -18.73 -3.84
CA ILE A 9 3.44 -17.73 -2.84
C ILE A 9 4.58 -16.73 -2.61
N CYS A 10 5.81 -17.19 -2.43
CA CYS A 10 6.98 -16.33 -2.26
C CYS A 10 7.24 -15.45 -3.50
N ILE A 11 7.17 -16.03 -4.70
CA ILE A 11 7.31 -15.27 -5.96
C ILE A 11 6.21 -14.22 -6.08
N SER A 12 4.95 -14.59 -5.75
CA SER A 12 3.82 -13.67 -5.80
C SER A 12 3.99 -12.51 -4.81
N TYR A 13 4.47 -12.79 -3.59
CA TYR A 13 4.80 -11.77 -2.60
C TYR A 13 5.83 -10.77 -3.13
N VAL A 14 6.89 -11.24 -3.79
CA VAL A 14 7.90 -10.36 -4.41
C VAL A 14 7.24 -9.48 -5.50
N ILE A 15 6.51 -10.10 -6.42
CA ILE A 15 5.84 -9.37 -7.52
C ILE A 15 4.90 -8.29 -6.97
N ILE A 16 4.06 -8.65 -6.01
CA ILE A 16 3.07 -7.73 -5.42
C ILE A 16 3.77 -6.60 -4.65
N SER A 17 4.79 -6.90 -3.85
CA SER A 17 5.54 -5.89 -3.11
C SER A 17 6.19 -4.86 -4.05
N PHE A 18 6.87 -5.31 -5.11
CA PHE A 18 7.46 -4.40 -6.09
C PHE A 18 6.41 -3.65 -6.92
N GLY A 19 5.27 -4.28 -7.22
CA GLY A 19 4.15 -3.64 -7.90
C GLY A 19 3.52 -2.53 -7.08
N GLU A 20 3.14 -2.81 -5.82
CA GLU A 20 2.61 -1.82 -4.87
C GLU A 20 3.58 -0.64 -4.71
N HIS A 21 4.86 -0.93 -4.45
CA HIS A 21 5.90 0.09 -4.32
C HIS A 21 5.98 0.97 -5.58
N SER A 22 5.97 0.36 -6.76
CA SER A 22 6.10 1.09 -8.03
C SER A 22 4.89 1.96 -8.31
N ILE A 23 3.68 1.45 -8.10
CA ILE A 23 2.44 2.21 -8.27
C ILE A 23 2.43 3.39 -7.30
N HIS A 24 2.66 3.12 -6.02
CA HIS A 24 2.58 4.14 -4.99
C HIS A 24 3.66 5.21 -5.20
N ARG A 25 4.89 4.82 -5.53
CA ARG A 25 5.97 5.78 -5.80
C ARG A 25 5.77 6.58 -7.09
N TRP A 26 5.45 5.93 -8.21
CA TRP A 26 5.51 6.57 -9.52
C TRP A 26 4.18 7.14 -10.00
N PHE A 27 3.05 6.56 -9.59
CA PHE A 27 1.72 7.05 -9.98
C PHE A 27 1.12 7.96 -8.91
N MET A 28 1.29 7.63 -7.63
CA MET A 28 0.65 8.37 -6.54
C MET A 28 1.51 9.49 -5.97
N HIS A 29 2.86 9.38 -6.00
CA HIS A 29 3.78 10.39 -5.43
C HIS A 29 4.63 11.15 -6.45
N ARG A 30 4.51 10.86 -7.75
CA ARG A 30 5.28 11.55 -8.81
C ARG A 30 4.39 11.97 -9.98
N LYS A 31 4.81 13.02 -10.68
CA LYS A 31 4.16 13.56 -11.90
C LYS A 31 4.92 13.21 -13.19
N GLU A 32 5.92 12.35 -13.09
CA GLU A 32 6.98 12.20 -14.10
C GLU A 32 6.63 11.20 -15.22
N LEU A 33 5.46 10.55 -15.19
CA LEU A 33 5.14 9.56 -16.23
C LEU A 33 4.58 10.26 -17.48
N PRO A 34 4.85 9.72 -18.68
CA PRO A 34 4.37 10.33 -19.90
C PRO A 34 2.83 10.30 -19.99
N GLN A 35 2.19 11.46 -19.89
CA GLN A 35 0.72 11.60 -19.86
C GLN A 35 0.02 11.02 -21.10
N ARG A 36 0.71 10.98 -22.25
CA ARG A 36 0.20 10.33 -23.47
C ARG A 36 -0.18 8.87 -23.23
N PHE A 37 0.56 8.16 -22.39
CA PHE A 37 0.32 6.76 -22.07
C PHE A 37 -0.41 6.58 -20.74
N MET A 38 -0.32 7.56 -19.84
CA MET A 38 -0.87 7.50 -18.49
C MET A 38 -1.74 8.73 -18.16
N PRO A 39 -2.84 8.98 -18.89
CA PRO A 39 -3.60 10.23 -18.78
C PRO A 39 -4.27 10.43 -17.41
N LYS A 40 -4.49 9.34 -16.66
CA LYS A 40 -5.07 9.39 -15.31
C LYS A 40 -4.04 9.60 -14.21
N GLN A 41 -2.74 9.62 -14.51
CA GLN A 41 -1.71 9.73 -13.48
C GLN A 41 -1.87 11.01 -12.65
N MET A 42 -2.11 12.15 -13.31
CA MET A 42 -2.25 13.42 -12.59
C MET A 42 -3.40 13.40 -11.57
N TRP A 43 -4.53 12.80 -11.93
CA TRP A 43 -5.64 12.63 -11.00
C TRP A 43 -5.29 11.69 -9.83
N ILE A 44 -4.59 10.59 -10.09
CA ILE A 44 -4.12 9.66 -9.03
C ILE A 44 -3.15 10.39 -8.09
N TYR A 45 -2.19 11.13 -8.65
CA TYR A 45 -1.25 11.93 -7.89
C TYR A 45 -1.95 13.00 -7.04
N GLU A 46 -2.88 13.75 -7.63
CA GLU A 46 -3.62 14.80 -6.92
C GLU A 46 -4.48 14.20 -5.80
N SER A 47 -5.20 13.12 -6.06
CA SER A 47 -6.02 12.44 -5.05
C SER A 47 -5.17 11.90 -3.89
N HIS A 48 -4.00 11.34 -4.17
CA HIS A 48 -3.17 10.73 -3.13
C HIS A 48 -2.18 11.72 -2.49
N ALA A 49 -1.20 12.23 -3.24
CA ALA A 49 -0.14 13.06 -2.65
C ALA A 49 -0.63 14.45 -2.23
N VAL A 50 -1.60 15.03 -2.92
CA VAL A 50 -2.09 16.39 -2.58
C VAL A 50 -3.26 16.32 -1.60
N LEU A 51 -4.33 15.60 -1.93
CA LEU A 51 -5.53 15.56 -1.10
C LEU A 51 -5.36 14.67 0.12
N HIS A 52 -5.08 13.37 -0.06
CA HIS A 52 -4.94 12.44 1.07
C HIS A 52 -3.81 12.83 2.03
N HIS A 53 -2.58 13.03 1.54
CA HIS A 53 -1.45 13.42 2.39
C HIS A 53 -1.44 14.91 2.78
N GLY A 54 -1.68 15.78 1.81
CA GLY A 54 -1.45 17.22 1.96
C GLY A 54 -2.63 18.01 2.52
N VAL A 55 -3.85 17.48 2.45
CA VAL A 55 -5.07 18.18 2.91
C VAL A 55 -5.73 17.41 4.04
N TYR A 56 -6.19 16.18 3.78
CA TYR A 56 -7.05 15.45 4.70
C TYR A 56 -6.25 14.82 5.85
N TYR A 57 -5.39 13.85 5.56
CA TYR A 57 -4.64 13.14 6.59
C TYR A 57 -3.33 13.82 7.02
N LYS A 58 -3.39 15.14 7.26
CA LYS A 58 -2.32 15.89 7.96
C LYS A 58 -2.12 15.35 9.38
N LYS A 59 -3.21 14.93 10.04
CA LYS A 59 -3.16 14.09 11.23
C LYS A 59 -3.48 12.66 10.82
N PHE A 60 -2.55 11.75 11.12
CA PHE A 60 -2.53 10.41 10.57
C PHE A 60 -3.86 9.64 10.69
N ASN A 61 -4.52 9.65 11.84
CA ASN A 61 -5.72 8.85 12.09
C ASN A 61 -6.99 9.68 12.33
N HIS A 62 -7.03 10.92 11.84
CA HIS A 62 -8.15 11.81 12.12
C HIS A 62 -8.33 12.84 11.00
N GLU A 63 -9.51 12.78 10.38
CA GLU A 63 -9.99 13.78 9.43
C GLU A 63 -11.38 14.27 9.89
N PRO A 64 -11.53 15.55 10.28
CA PRO A 64 -12.81 16.11 10.72
C PRO A 64 -13.83 16.30 9.60
N ASP A 65 -13.42 16.60 8.35
CA ASP A 65 -14.30 16.76 7.19
C ASP A 65 -14.81 15.41 6.69
N GLU A 66 -16.13 15.24 6.67
CA GLU A 66 -16.77 14.01 6.21
C GLU A 66 -16.47 13.70 4.73
N HIS A 67 -16.27 14.73 3.89
CA HIS A 67 -15.92 14.54 2.48
C HIS A 67 -14.50 13.99 2.32
N GLY A 68 -13.59 14.36 3.23
CA GLY A 68 -12.19 13.92 3.25
C GLY A 68 -11.97 12.57 3.92
N ARG A 69 -12.83 12.21 4.88
CA ARG A 69 -12.65 11.06 5.78
C ARG A 69 -12.45 9.70 5.10
N PHE A 70 -12.91 9.53 3.87
CA PHE A 70 -12.69 8.27 3.14
C PHE A 70 -11.98 8.48 1.80
N HIS A 71 -11.49 9.71 1.57
CA HIS A 71 -10.84 10.05 0.32
C HIS A 71 -9.52 9.29 0.17
N ASN A 72 -9.36 8.56 -0.93
CA ASN A 72 -8.19 7.75 -1.24
C ASN A 72 -7.81 6.69 -0.17
N LEU A 73 -8.74 6.32 0.72
CA LEU A 73 -8.51 5.22 1.67
C LEU A 73 -8.68 3.84 1.05
N HIS A 74 -9.36 3.78 -0.09
CA HIS A 74 -9.66 2.56 -0.82
C HIS A 74 -9.05 2.61 -2.20
N LEU A 75 -8.43 1.51 -2.60
CA LEU A 75 -8.12 1.24 -3.98
C LEU A 75 -9.28 0.49 -4.63
N GLU A 76 -9.45 0.73 -5.92
CA GLU A 76 -10.36 -0.01 -6.78
C GLU A 76 -9.71 -1.30 -7.25
N ILE A 77 -10.39 -2.44 -7.12
CA ILE A 77 -9.81 -3.74 -7.49
C ILE A 77 -9.46 -3.81 -8.97
N MET A 78 -10.24 -3.14 -9.82
CA MET A 78 -10.00 -3.10 -11.26
C MET A 78 -8.67 -2.41 -11.60
N LEU A 79 -8.25 -1.41 -10.82
CA LEU A 79 -6.95 -0.79 -11.01
C LEU A 79 -5.82 -1.79 -10.75
N ASN A 80 -5.90 -2.53 -9.63
CA ASN A 80 -4.91 -3.56 -9.30
C ASN A 80 -4.89 -4.66 -10.38
N LEU A 81 -6.06 -5.15 -10.79
CA LEU A 81 -6.14 -6.20 -11.82
C LEU A 81 -5.55 -5.74 -13.16
N VAL A 82 -5.84 -4.52 -13.61
CA VAL A 82 -5.28 -3.97 -14.86
C VAL A 82 -3.76 -3.82 -14.77
N VAL A 83 -3.23 -3.30 -13.65
CA VAL A 83 -1.79 -3.10 -13.50
C VAL A 83 -1.03 -4.43 -13.45
N PHE A 84 -1.56 -5.43 -12.74
CA PHE A 84 -0.91 -6.74 -12.64
C PHE A 84 -1.24 -7.68 -13.81
N ALA A 85 -2.22 -7.37 -14.67
CA ALA A 85 -2.65 -8.23 -15.77
C ALA A 85 -1.52 -8.71 -16.70
N PRO A 86 -0.56 -7.87 -17.13
CA PRO A 86 0.51 -8.33 -18.02
C PRO A 86 1.37 -9.44 -17.39
N VAL A 87 1.72 -9.28 -16.11
CA VAL A 87 2.52 -10.28 -15.37
C VAL A 87 1.69 -11.53 -15.10
N TRP A 88 0.44 -11.35 -14.68
CA TRP A 88 -0.48 -12.46 -14.41
C TRP A 88 -0.78 -13.30 -15.65
N LEU A 89 -1.15 -12.68 -16.77
CA LEU A 89 -1.44 -13.39 -18.02
C LEU A 89 -0.22 -14.14 -18.54
N THR A 90 0.96 -13.51 -18.51
CA THR A 90 2.22 -14.16 -18.88
C THR A 90 2.46 -15.41 -18.02
N LEU A 91 2.25 -15.28 -16.71
CA LEU A 91 2.42 -16.41 -15.80
C LEU A 91 1.37 -17.50 -16.01
N MET A 92 0.11 -17.14 -16.28
CA MET A 92 -0.97 -18.09 -16.58
C MET A 92 -0.71 -18.91 -17.85
N LEU A 93 -0.07 -18.32 -18.85
CA LEU A 93 0.33 -19.02 -20.08
C LEU A 93 1.48 -20.00 -19.85
N PHE A 94 2.41 -19.67 -18.94
CA PHE A 94 3.59 -20.49 -18.65
C PHE A 94 3.35 -21.56 -17.59
N ASN A 95 2.67 -21.21 -16.48
CA ASN A 95 2.35 -22.10 -15.38
C ASN A 95 1.00 -21.71 -14.75
N ARG A 96 -0.03 -22.51 -15.01
CA ARG A 96 -1.40 -22.27 -14.53
C ARG A 96 -1.51 -22.25 -13.01
N LEU A 97 -0.73 -23.05 -12.29
CA LEU A 97 -0.74 -23.07 -10.82
C LEU A 97 -0.18 -21.76 -10.28
N GLY A 98 0.99 -21.34 -10.76
CA GLY A 98 1.63 -20.08 -10.37
C GLY A 98 0.77 -18.86 -10.70
N GLY A 99 0.18 -18.82 -11.91
CA GLY A 99 -0.72 -17.74 -12.30
C GLY A 99 -2.01 -17.69 -11.46
N SER A 100 -2.55 -18.85 -11.07
CA SER A 100 -3.73 -18.92 -10.18
C SER A 100 -3.39 -18.44 -8.77
N ILE A 101 -2.22 -18.83 -8.24
CA ILE A 101 -1.73 -18.36 -6.93
C ILE A 101 -1.49 -16.85 -6.96
N LEU A 102 -0.87 -16.32 -8.01
CA LEU A 102 -0.63 -14.88 -8.15
C LEU A 102 -1.95 -14.10 -8.16
N LEU A 103 -2.96 -14.56 -8.90
CA LEU A 103 -4.28 -13.92 -8.91
C LEU A 103 -4.93 -13.92 -7.52
N GLY A 104 -4.92 -15.07 -6.83
CA GLY A 104 -5.43 -15.18 -5.47
C GLY A 104 -4.69 -14.25 -4.50
N MET A 105 -3.37 -14.15 -4.62
CA MET A 105 -2.54 -13.26 -3.81
C MET A 105 -2.78 -11.78 -4.12
N ILE A 106 -3.05 -11.39 -5.39
CA ILE A 106 -3.42 -10.01 -5.76
C ILE A 106 -4.75 -9.63 -5.09
N ILE A 107 -5.74 -10.52 -5.14
CA ILE A 107 -7.05 -10.29 -4.51
C ILE A 107 -6.90 -10.20 -2.99
N LEU A 108 -6.17 -11.13 -2.38
CA LEU A 108 -5.91 -11.12 -0.94
C LEU A 108 -5.19 -9.83 -0.52
N HIS A 109 -4.13 -9.45 -1.23
CA HIS A 109 -3.39 -8.21 -0.99
C HIS A 109 -4.31 -6.99 -1.08
N HIS A 110 -5.16 -6.92 -2.10
CA HIS A 110 -6.13 -5.83 -2.26
C HIS A 110 -7.08 -5.70 -1.07
N LEU A 111 -7.66 -6.82 -0.62
CA LEU A 111 -8.54 -6.86 0.54
C LEU A 111 -7.79 -6.43 1.82
N CYS A 112 -6.59 -6.95 2.02
CA CYS A 112 -5.74 -6.56 3.14
C CYS A 112 -5.39 -5.08 3.09
N TRP A 113 -5.00 -4.55 1.93
CA TRP A 113 -4.62 -3.15 1.72
C TRP A 113 -5.77 -2.23 2.12
N ASN A 114 -6.97 -2.44 1.58
CA ASN A 114 -8.14 -1.61 1.88
C ASN A 114 -8.53 -1.71 3.36
N LEU A 115 -8.53 -2.92 3.92
CA LEU A 115 -8.88 -3.13 5.33
C LEU A 115 -7.90 -2.43 6.29
N ILE A 116 -6.59 -2.61 6.09
CA ILE A 116 -5.61 -2.07 7.03
C ILE A 116 -5.36 -0.59 6.79
N HIS A 117 -5.39 -0.11 5.56
CA HIS A 117 -5.19 1.31 5.25
C HIS A 117 -6.35 2.15 5.79
N GLU A 118 -7.60 1.71 5.59
CA GLU A 118 -8.76 2.36 6.22
C GLU A 118 -8.62 2.37 7.74
N GLU A 119 -8.33 1.22 8.38
CA GLU A 119 -8.22 1.14 9.84
C GLU A 119 -7.09 2.02 10.40
N MET A 120 -6.00 2.24 9.63
CA MET A 120 -4.90 3.14 10.02
C MET A 120 -5.36 4.60 10.11
N HIS A 121 -6.27 4.99 9.22
CA HIS A 121 -6.76 6.36 9.09
C HIS A 121 -8.06 6.61 9.87
N VAL A 122 -8.90 5.59 10.03
CA VAL A 122 -10.22 5.62 10.67
C VAL A 122 -10.36 4.39 11.57
N PRO A 123 -9.69 4.38 12.74
CA PRO A 123 -9.64 3.20 13.61
C PRO A 123 -11.00 2.90 14.22
N THR A 124 -11.65 1.83 13.75
CA THR A 124 -13.01 1.43 14.14
C THR A 124 -13.08 -0.03 14.58
N LYS A 125 -12.00 -0.81 14.42
CA LYS A 125 -11.95 -2.26 14.58
C LYS A 125 -10.89 -2.63 15.64
N PRO A 126 -11.21 -2.59 16.95
CA PRO A 126 -10.25 -2.84 18.03
C PRO A 126 -9.49 -4.17 17.93
N TRP A 127 -10.11 -5.22 17.37
CA TRP A 127 -9.46 -6.51 17.18
C TRP A 127 -8.29 -6.46 16.18
N LEU A 128 -8.37 -5.56 15.19
CA LEU A 128 -7.34 -5.34 14.18
C LEU A 128 -6.32 -4.32 14.68
N SER A 129 -6.78 -3.19 15.21
CA SER A 129 -5.90 -2.10 15.67
C SER A 129 -5.02 -2.46 16.87
N ASN A 130 -5.40 -3.47 17.66
CA ASN A 130 -4.56 -4.02 18.74
C ASN A 130 -3.59 -5.13 18.28
N ASN A 131 -3.64 -5.59 17.03
CA ASN A 131 -2.76 -6.64 16.53
C ASN A 131 -1.31 -6.13 16.35
N PRO A 132 -0.27 -6.83 16.84
CA PRO A 132 1.12 -6.36 16.73
C PRO A 132 1.65 -6.22 15.30
N LEU A 133 1.21 -7.10 14.39
CA LEU A 133 1.58 -7.02 12.97
C LEU A 133 0.94 -5.78 12.34
N TYR A 134 -0.36 -5.55 12.62
CA TYR A 134 -1.04 -4.34 12.20
C TYR A 134 -0.32 -3.10 12.73
N LYS A 135 -0.01 -3.02 14.03
CA LYS A 135 0.72 -1.89 14.61
C LYS A 135 2.08 -1.67 13.95
N THR A 136 2.74 -2.73 13.51
CA THR A 136 4.00 -2.63 12.76
C THR A 136 3.80 -1.95 11.40
N LEU A 137 2.81 -2.40 10.63
CA LEU A 137 2.48 -1.78 9.34
C LEU A 137 1.92 -0.36 9.51
N ALA A 138 1.16 -0.09 10.57
CA ALA A 138 0.62 1.23 10.87
C ALA A 138 1.73 2.23 11.22
N ARG A 139 2.73 1.83 12.01
CA ARG A 139 3.94 2.65 12.25
C ARG A 139 4.70 2.90 10.95
N TYR A 140 4.77 1.88 10.10
CA TYR A 140 5.42 1.96 8.80
C TYR A 140 4.74 2.99 7.87
N HIS A 141 3.41 2.96 7.80
CA HIS A 141 2.60 3.89 7.02
C HIS A 141 2.53 5.30 7.66
N TYR A 142 2.57 5.40 8.98
CA TYR A 142 2.74 6.69 9.65
C TYR A 142 4.01 7.41 9.17
N LEU A 143 5.13 6.68 9.08
CA LEU A 143 6.38 7.25 8.59
C LEU A 143 6.31 7.66 7.11
N HIS A 144 5.49 6.96 6.31
CA HIS A 144 5.20 7.35 4.94
C HIS A 144 4.50 8.73 4.89
N HIS A 145 3.45 8.94 5.68
CA HIS A 145 2.78 10.24 5.81
C HIS A 145 3.72 11.35 6.31
N LYS A 146 4.59 11.02 7.26
CA LYS A 146 5.53 11.98 7.85
C LYS A 146 6.67 12.35 6.90
N TYR A 147 7.17 11.38 6.13
CA TYR A 147 8.31 11.53 5.23
C TYR A 147 7.92 11.08 3.81
N PRO A 148 7.20 11.92 3.05
CA PRO A 148 6.84 11.61 1.68
C PRO A 148 8.06 11.21 0.85
N GLY A 149 7.94 10.13 0.09
CA GLY A 149 9.06 9.55 -0.67
C GLY A 149 9.76 8.36 0.01
N ARG A 150 9.27 7.91 1.17
CA ARG A 150 9.72 6.71 1.90
C ARG A 150 8.54 5.78 2.17
N ASN A 151 8.80 4.51 2.48
CA ASN A 151 7.79 3.55 2.96
C ASN A 151 6.57 3.41 2.02
N PHE A 152 6.78 3.11 0.73
CA PHE A 152 5.69 3.03 -0.25
C PHE A 152 4.85 1.76 -0.14
N ASN A 153 5.31 0.72 0.53
CA ASN A 153 4.50 -0.46 0.77
C ASN A 153 3.68 -0.31 2.05
N ILE A 154 2.40 -0.66 1.99
CA ILE A 154 1.49 -0.68 3.14
C ILE A 154 1.36 -2.12 3.66
N VAL A 155 1.18 -3.11 2.79
CA VAL A 155 0.96 -4.52 3.20
C VAL A 155 2.24 -5.34 3.17
N CYS A 156 3.03 -5.22 2.09
CA CYS A 156 4.19 -6.07 1.81
C CYS A 156 5.47 -5.24 1.67
N PRO A 157 6.22 -4.94 2.75
CA PRO A 157 7.29 -3.95 2.73
C PRO A 157 8.62 -4.33 2.07
N LEU A 158 8.70 -5.51 1.43
CA LEU A 158 9.95 -6.03 0.87
C LEU A 158 10.65 -5.05 -0.09
N ALA A 159 9.94 -4.47 -1.05
CA ALA A 159 10.53 -3.61 -2.07
C ALA A 159 11.14 -2.35 -1.46
N ASP A 160 10.50 -1.72 -0.48
CA ASP A 160 11.10 -0.60 0.24
C ASP A 160 12.39 -0.98 0.98
N HIS A 161 12.44 -2.16 1.61
CA HIS A 161 13.64 -2.67 2.28
C HIS A 161 14.77 -2.88 1.28
N LEU A 162 14.50 -3.53 0.16
CA LEU A 162 15.51 -3.82 -0.87
C LEU A 162 15.98 -2.55 -1.61
N THR A 163 15.11 -1.55 -1.75
CA THR A 163 15.44 -0.27 -2.40
C THR A 163 16.01 0.78 -1.43
N GLY A 164 16.12 0.46 -0.14
CA GLY A 164 16.63 1.36 0.89
C GLY A 164 15.71 2.57 1.15
N GLN A 165 14.41 2.43 0.92
CA GLN A 165 13.41 3.49 1.05
C GLN A 165 12.64 3.45 2.37
N VAL A 166 13.06 2.63 3.32
CA VAL A 166 12.53 2.61 4.69
C VAL A 166 13.05 3.81 5.49
N ALA A 167 12.13 4.62 6.03
CA ALA A 167 12.42 5.67 6.98
C ALA A 167 12.71 5.10 8.36
N LYS A 168 13.58 5.77 9.11
CA LYS A 168 13.84 5.49 10.52
C LYS A 168 13.05 6.47 11.37
N ALA A 169 12.28 5.97 12.33
CA ALA A 169 11.56 6.80 13.28
C ALA A 169 12.56 7.58 14.16
N LYS A 170 12.30 8.87 14.33
CA LYS A 170 12.98 9.72 15.30
C LYS A 170 12.27 9.68 16.66
N PRO A 171 12.88 10.15 17.76
CA PRO A 171 12.23 10.18 19.06
C PRO A 171 10.87 10.90 19.06
N GLU A 172 10.74 12.00 18.31
CA GLU A 172 9.46 12.70 18.15
C GLU A 172 8.39 11.85 17.44
N ASP A 173 8.79 11.05 16.44
CA ASP A 173 7.89 10.16 15.72
C ASP A 173 7.39 9.05 16.66
N VAL A 174 8.27 8.51 17.51
CA VAL A 174 7.91 7.50 18.52
C VAL A 174 6.96 8.06 19.57
N ALA A 175 7.16 9.31 20.01
CA ALA A 175 6.23 9.97 20.93
C ALA A 175 4.84 10.10 20.31
N MET A 176 4.74 10.56 19.06
CA MET A 176 3.48 10.64 18.35
C MET A 176 2.85 9.26 18.13
N MET A 177 3.63 8.24 17.77
CA MET A 177 3.13 6.86 17.64
C MET A 177 2.51 6.33 18.95
N LYS A 178 3.02 6.72 20.13
CA LYS A 178 2.42 6.38 21.42
C LYS A 178 1.07 7.06 21.62
N GLU A 179 0.95 8.35 21.27
CA GLU A 179 -0.32 9.08 21.31
C GLU A 179 -1.37 8.42 20.38
N LEU A 180 -0.91 7.84 19.27
CA LEU A 180 -1.74 7.09 18.32
C LEU A 180 -1.99 5.62 18.71
N ASN A 181 -1.50 5.15 19.87
CA ASN A 181 -1.57 3.75 20.33
C ASN A 181 -0.90 2.74 19.36
N LEU A 182 0.15 3.14 18.65
CA LEU A 182 0.88 2.30 17.70
C LEU A 182 2.13 1.63 18.32
N VAL A 183 2.54 2.05 19.52
CA VAL A 183 3.71 1.54 20.28
C VAL A 183 3.26 1.06 21.65
#